data_AF-A0A0B1SX47-F1
#
_entry.id   AF-A0A0B1SX47-F1
#
_cell.length_a   1.000
_cell.length_b   1.000
_cell.length_c   1.000
_cell.angle_alpha   90.00
_cell.angle_beta   90.00
_cell.angle_gamma   90.00
#
_symmetry.space_group_name_H-M   'P 1'
#
loop_
_entity.id
_entity.type
_entity.pdbx_description
1 polymer ?
#
loop_
_entity_poly.entity_id
_entity_poly.type
_entity_poly.pdbx_seq_one_letter_code
_entity_poly.pdbx_strand_id
1 'polypeptide(L)'
;MKVEWLTIKDGLLYAGGHGVEYRDENGTVTTEDPMWVKIVSPTGEVKSVNWKDKFNKLRDAANCSAPGYLTHEAVQWSEHLQKWVFLPRKASATIYKEKEDERKGTRMLIFASDDFQEIKIVQIGKKNLYPEKGFSAFDFIPETNDTVIVALKSKEIGNLTASFVTVFDVNGKIRMREQKLEDNYKFEGIYFV
;
A
#
# COMPACT_ATOMS: atom_id res chain seq x y z
N MET A 1 -6.10 -15.09 -6.54
CA MET A 1 -5.75 -13.75 -6.02
C MET A 1 -5.01 -13.92 -4.71
N LYS A 2 -3.75 -13.46 -4.63
CA LYS A 2 -2.99 -13.38 -3.38
C LYS A 2 -3.43 -12.10 -2.65
N VAL A 3 -3.83 -12.21 -1.38
CA VAL A 3 -4.27 -11.06 -0.56
C VAL A 3 -3.04 -10.45 0.09
N GLU A 4 -2.97 -9.13 0.06
CA GLU A 4 -1.82 -8.34 0.55
C GLU A 4 -2.24 -7.23 1.52
N TRP A 5 -3.51 -6.81 1.48
CA TRP A 5 -4.03 -5.79 2.39
C TRP A 5 -5.49 -6.06 2.73
N LEU A 6 -5.90 -5.56 3.90
CA LEU A 6 -7.26 -5.65 4.43
C LEU A 6 -7.69 -4.28 4.96
N THR A 7 -8.97 -3.94 4.77
CA THR A 7 -9.60 -2.79 5.45
C THR A 7 -11.11 -3.00 5.58
N ILE A 8 -11.76 -2.17 6.38
CA ILE A 8 -13.21 -2.18 6.56
C ILE A 8 -13.77 -0.87 6.01
N LYS A 9 -14.83 -0.99 5.20
CA LYS A 9 -15.63 0.14 4.71
C LYS A 9 -17.09 -0.24 4.74
N ASP A 10 -17.95 0.63 5.29
CA ASP A 10 -19.41 0.39 5.37
C ASP A 10 -19.77 -0.97 6.01
N GLY A 11 -18.97 -1.42 6.98
CA GLY A 11 -19.16 -2.71 7.68
C GLY A 11 -18.78 -3.96 6.86
N LEU A 12 -18.17 -3.80 5.68
CA LEU A 12 -17.70 -4.89 4.82
C LEU A 12 -16.17 -4.98 4.87
N LEU A 13 -15.64 -6.20 4.86
CA LEU A 13 -14.21 -6.44 4.74
C LEU A 13 -13.79 -6.37 3.27
N TYR A 14 -12.85 -5.49 2.97
CA TYR A 14 -12.19 -5.41 1.67
C TYR A 14 -10.83 -6.09 1.76
N ALA A 15 -10.59 -7.06 0.89
CA ALA A 15 -9.33 -7.78 0.78
C ALA A 15 -8.80 -7.68 -0.65
N GLY A 16 -7.65 -7.04 -0.84
CA GLY A 16 -7.06 -6.85 -2.17
C GLY A 16 -5.65 -7.40 -2.29
N GLY A 17 -5.20 -7.55 -3.54
CA GLY A 17 -3.83 -7.94 -3.87
C GLY A 17 -2.93 -6.74 -4.15
N HIS A 18 -1.79 -7.00 -4.80
CA HIS A 18 -0.80 -5.97 -5.15
C HIS A 18 -1.34 -4.81 -5.99
N GLY A 19 -2.44 -4.99 -6.72
CA GLY A 19 -3.04 -3.93 -7.54
C GLY A 19 -2.28 -3.62 -8.83
N VAL A 20 -1.48 -4.56 -9.33
CA VAL A 20 -0.81 -4.45 -10.64
C VAL A 20 -0.80 -5.80 -11.35
N GLU A 21 -0.77 -5.76 -12.68
CA GLU A 21 -0.63 -6.94 -13.52
C GLU A 21 0.73 -7.64 -13.31
N TYR A 22 0.76 -8.96 -13.48
CA TYR A 22 2.01 -9.72 -13.56
C TYR A 22 2.47 -9.83 -15.00
N ARG A 23 3.78 -9.80 -15.17
CA ARG A 23 4.44 -9.87 -16.48
C ARG A 23 5.48 -10.99 -16.49
N ASP A 24 5.69 -11.58 -17.65
CA ASP A 24 6.81 -12.50 -17.88
C ASP A 24 8.13 -11.74 -18.11
N GLU A 25 9.22 -12.47 -18.35
CA GLU A 25 10.55 -11.91 -18.61
C GLU A 25 10.64 -11.04 -19.88
N ASN A 26 9.70 -11.21 -20.82
CA ASN A 26 9.58 -10.41 -22.04
C ASN A 26 8.72 -9.16 -21.83
N GLY A 27 8.14 -8.99 -20.63
CA GLY A 27 7.25 -7.90 -20.29
C GLY A 27 5.80 -8.10 -20.72
N THR A 28 5.43 -9.29 -21.21
CA THR A 28 4.05 -9.64 -21.60
C THR A 28 3.20 -9.83 -20.36
N VAL A 29 1.99 -9.26 -20.34
CA VAL A 29 1.05 -9.45 -19.24
C VAL A 29 0.56 -10.89 -19.21
N THR A 30 0.80 -11.59 -18.10
CA THR A 30 0.39 -12.98 -17.90
C THR A 30 -0.91 -13.11 -17.12
N THR A 31 -1.16 -12.19 -16.17
CA THR A 31 -2.42 -12.17 -15.41
C THR A 31 -2.68 -10.79 -14.80
N GLU A 32 -3.96 -10.45 -14.63
CA GLU A 32 -4.45 -9.26 -13.93
C GLU A 32 -5.17 -9.63 -12.62
N ASP A 33 -5.12 -10.90 -12.19
CA ASP A 33 -5.74 -11.38 -10.95
C ASP A 33 -5.41 -10.57 -9.68
N PRO A 34 -4.18 -10.04 -9.50
CA PRO A 34 -3.85 -9.20 -8.33
C PRO A 34 -4.58 -7.85 -8.30
N MET A 35 -5.26 -7.47 -9.38
CA MET A 35 -6.05 -6.24 -9.50
C MET A 35 -7.53 -6.43 -9.13
N TRP A 36 -7.93 -7.64 -8.72
CA TRP A 36 -9.24 -7.89 -8.14
C TRP A 36 -9.24 -7.60 -6.64
N VAL A 37 -10.40 -7.24 -6.11
CA VAL A 37 -10.67 -7.07 -4.68
C VAL A 37 -11.84 -7.95 -4.29
N LYS A 38 -11.72 -8.67 -3.17
CA LYS A 38 -12.82 -9.38 -2.54
C LYS A 38 -13.49 -8.48 -1.52
N ILE A 39 -14.81 -8.44 -1.56
CA ILE A 39 -15.64 -7.76 -0.57
C ILE A 39 -16.39 -8.86 0.17
N VAL A 40 -16.20 -8.94 1.48
CA VAL A 40 -16.72 -10.00 2.33
C VAL A 40 -17.69 -9.40 3.34
N SER A 41 -18.91 -9.93 3.38
CA SER A 41 -19.92 -9.50 4.37
C SER A 41 -19.63 -10.09 5.76
N PRO A 42 -20.23 -9.54 6.83
CA PRO A 42 -20.13 -10.13 8.17
C PRO A 42 -20.62 -11.58 8.25
N THR A 43 -21.48 -12.01 7.33
CA THR A 43 -21.98 -13.40 7.23
C THR A 43 -21.11 -14.29 6.35
N GLY A 44 -20.02 -13.76 5.77
CA GLY A 44 -19.06 -14.52 4.97
C GLY A 44 -19.38 -14.60 3.47
N GLU A 45 -20.36 -13.85 2.98
CA GLU A 45 -20.67 -13.77 1.54
C GLU A 45 -19.54 -13.03 0.83
N VAL A 46 -19.10 -13.56 -0.32
CA VAL A 46 -17.94 -13.01 -1.04
C VAL A 46 -18.36 -12.48 -2.41
N LYS A 47 -18.08 -11.20 -2.66
CA LYS A 47 -18.17 -10.57 -3.98
C LYS A 47 -16.76 -10.29 -4.52
N SER A 48 -16.53 -10.59 -5.79
CA SER A 48 -15.29 -10.24 -6.48
C SER A 48 -15.52 -9.01 -7.35
N VAL A 49 -14.71 -7.96 -7.18
CA VAL A 49 -14.83 -6.71 -7.95
C VAL A 49 -13.50 -6.42 -8.63
N ASN A 50 -13.55 -6.16 -9.93
CA ASN A 50 -12.37 -5.75 -10.69
C ASN A 50 -12.03 -4.29 -10.35
N TRP A 51 -10.82 -4.04 -9.86
CA TRP A 51 -10.31 -2.72 -9.51
C TRP A 51 -9.23 -2.22 -10.48
N LYS A 52 -9.03 -2.87 -11.62
CA LYS A 52 -8.04 -2.51 -12.64
C LYS A 52 -7.99 -1.01 -12.94
N ASP A 53 -9.13 -0.41 -13.24
CA ASP A 53 -9.18 1.01 -13.59
C ASP A 53 -8.81 1.93 -12.41
N LYS A 54 -9.19 1.55 -11.18
CA LYS A 54 -8.84 2.30 -9.96
C LYS A 54 -7.33 2.25 -9.71
N PHE A 55 -6.73 1.07 -9.81
CA PHE A 55 -5.29 0.91 -9.66
C PHE A 55 -4.51 1.62 -10.77
N ASN A 56 -5.00 1.59 -12.01
CA ASN A 56 -4.40 2.35 -13.11
C ASN A 56 -4.39 3.85 -12.82
N LYS A 57 -5.52 4.42 -12.37
CA LYS A 57 -5.59 5.84 -11.97
C LYS A 57 -4.59 6.19 -10.86
N LEU A 58 -4.46 5.34 -9.83
CA LEU A 58 -3.46 5.53 -8.77
C LEU A 58 -2.04 5.52 -9.31
N ARG A 59 -1.72 4.54 -10.16
CA ARG A 59 -0.41 4.38 -10.79
C ARG A 59 -0.06 5.58 -11.69
N ASP A 60 -1.01 6.06 -12.48
CA ASP A 60 -0.83 7.22 -13.35
C ASP A 60 -0.62 8.51 -12.54
N ALA A 61 -1.43 8.73 -11.50
CA ALA A 61 -1.26 9.86 -10.58
C ALA A 61 0.12 9.84 -9.88
N ALA A 62 0.69 8.66 -9.67
CA ALA A 62 2.03 8.46 -9.11
C ALA A 62 3.17 8.57 -10.15
N ASN A 63 2.89 8.93 -11.41
CA ASN A 63 3.85 8.93 -12.53
C ASN A 63 4.53 7.58 -12.75
N CYS A 64 3.81 6.50 -12.52
CA CYS A 64 4.30 5.12 -12.64
C CYS A 64 3.56 4.34 -13.74
N SER A 65 2.98 5.02 -14.74
CA SER A 65 2.20 4.41 -15.83
C SER A 65 2.91 3.21 -16.48
N ALA A 66 2.12 2.26 -16.99
CA ALA A 66 2.64 1.04 -17.62
C ALA A 66 3.71 1.37 -18.71
N PRO A 67 4.83 0.63 -18.77
CA PRO A 67 5.11 -0.62 -18.05
C PRO A 67 5.62 -0.44 -16.61
N GLY A 68 5.65 0.79 -16.09
CA GLY A 68 5.84 1.06 -14.66
C GLY A 68 4.74 0.44 -13.79
N TYR A 69 4.94 0.49 -12.48
CA TYR A 69 4.07 -0.16 -11.52
C TYR A 69 4.04 0.55 -10.16
N LEU A 70 2.96 0.25 -9.44
CA LEU A 70 2.73 0.64 -8.05
C LEU A 70 2.19 -0.61 -7.35
N THR A 71 2.83 -1.07 -6.27
CA THR A 71 2.35 -2.21 -5.49
C THR A 71 1.78 -1.76 -4.15
N HIS A 72 0.68 -2.40 -3.76
CA HIS A 72 -0.09 -2.06 -2.57
C HIS A 72 -0.11 -3.23 -1.58
N GLU A 73 0.37 -2.99 -0.36
CA GLU A 73 0.26 -3.90 0.80
C GLU A 73 -0.33 -3.19 2.03
N ALA A 74 -0.50 -1.86 1.95
CA ALA A 74 -0.93 -1.06 3.07
C ALA A 74 -2.00 -0.07 2.59
N VAL A 75 -3.27 -0.41 2.86
CA VAL A 75 -4.45 0.30 2.37
C VAL A 75 -5.48 0.35 3.49
N GLN A 76 -6.06 1.53 3.74
CA GLN A 76 -7.19 1.70 4.65
C GLN A 76 -8.27 2.59 4.02
N TRP A 77 -9.53 2.33 4.35
CA TRP A 77 -10.60 3.32 4.21
C TRP A 77 -10.69 4.14 5.49
N SER A 78 -10.87 5.45 5.36
CA SER A 78 -11.10 6.37 6.47
C SER A 78 -12.53 6.88 6.45
N GLU A 79 -13.31 6.56 7.48
CA GLU A 79 -14.66 7.09 7.66
C GLU A 79 -14.62 8.59 8.00
N HIS A 80 -13.62 9.07 8.74
CA HIS A 80 -13.51 10.49 9.07
C HIS A 80 -13.15 11.36 7.86
N LEU A 81 -12.25 10.87 7.00
CA LEU A 81 -11.80 11.60 5.81
C LEU A 81 -12.67 11.34 4.59
N GLN A 82 -13.50 10.27 4.61
CA GLN A 82 -14.27 9.75 3.46
C GLN A 82 -13.37 9.49 2.25
N LYS A 83 -12.22 8.85 2.50
CA LYS A 83 -11.19 8.59 1.48
C LYS A 83 -10.57 7.21 1.64
N TRP A 84 -10.19 6.64 0.50
CA TRP A 84 -9.21 5.57 0.44
C TRP A 84 -7.82 6.13 0.67
N VAL A 85 -7.03 5.48 1.50
CA VAL A 85 -5.68 5.89 1.86
C VAL A 85 -4.71 4.75 1.58
N PHE A 86 -3.67 5.02 0.79
CA PHE A 86 -2.67 4.05 0.40
C PHE A 86 -1.29 4.50 0.84
N LEU A 87 -0.51 3.54 1.32
CA LEU A 87 0.93 3.63 1.47
C LEU A 87 1.56 2.57 0.56
N PRO A 88 1.86 2.88 -0.71
CA PRO A 88 2.39 1.89 -1.65
C PRO A 88 3.72 1.33 -1.17
N ARG A 89 3.87 0.01 -1.26
CA ARG A 89 5.13 -0.67 -0.92
C ARG A 89 6.22 -0.27 -1.89
N LYS A 90 5.96 -0.42 -3.20
CA LYS A 90 6.91 -0.15 -4.28
C LYS A 90 6.30 0.76 -5.33
N ALA A 91 7.14 1.58 -5.95
CA ALA A 91 6.78 2.42 -7.08
C ALA A 91 7.92 2.49 -8.09
N SER A 92 7.59 2.33 -9.38
CA SER A 92 8.57 2.46 -10.45
C SER A 92 7.94 2.99 -11.73
N ALA A 93 8.65 3.89 -12.41
CA ALA A 93 8.33 4.32 -13.77
C ALA A 93 8.86 3.34 -14.84
N THR A 94 9.62 2.32 -14.43
CA THR A 94 10.21 1.31 -15.31
C THR A 94 9.59 -0.06 -15.05
N ILE A 95 9.71 -0.96 -16.04
CA ILE A 95 9.21 -2.32 -15.93
C ILE A 95 9.76 -3.07 -14.71
N TYR A 96 8.94 -3.94 -14.14
CA TYR A 96 9.32 -4.80 -13.02
C TYR A 96 10.54 -5.66 -13.36
N LYS A 97 11.49 -5.68 -12.43
CA LYS A 97 12.64 -6.57 -12.41
C LYS A 97 12.91 -6.91 -10.95
N GLU A 98 12.88 -8.19 -10.62
CA GLU A 98 12.94 -8.70 -9.25
C GLU A 98 14.06 -8.05 -8.40
N LYS A 99 15.31 -8.08 -8.89
CA LYS A 99 16.45 -7.48 -8.17
C LYS A 99 16.37 -5.97 -8.02
N GLU A 100 15.77 -5.26 -8.98
CA GLU A 100 15.61 -3.81 -8.88
C GLU A 100 14.47 -3.44 -7.94
N ASP A 101 13.40 -4.25 -7.91
CA ASP A 101 12.20 -4.04 -7.09
C ASP A 101 12.51 -4.01 -5.59
N GLU A 102 13.49 -4.81 -5.13
CA GLU A 102 13.97 -4.77 -3.75
C GLU A 102 14.29 -3.34 -3.27
N ARG A 103 14.65 -2.43 -4.20
CA ARG A 103 15.01 -1.03 -3.96
C ARG A 103 14.02 0.00 -4.52
N LYS A 104 12.76 -0.36 -4.73
CA LYS A 104 11.70 0.57 -5.20
C LYS A 104 10.77 1.08 -4.08
N GLY A 105 11.19 1.01 -2.82
CA GLY A 105 10.44 1.47 -1.66
C GLY A 105 10.00 2.94 -1.76
N THR A 106 8.80 3.26 -1.27
CA THR A 106 8.20 4.59 -1.44
C THR A 106 8.09 5.39 -0.14
N ARG A 107 7.77 6.68 -0.27
CA ARG A 107 7.34 7.57 0.82
C ARG A 107 6.00 8.25 0.52
N MET A 108 5.23 7.67 -0.42
CA MET A 108 3.97 8.25 -0.87
C MET A 108 2.86 7.90 0.12
N LEU A 109 2.08 8.91 0.47
CA LEU A 109 0.78 8.79 1.11
C LEU A 109 -0.26 9.27 0.11
N ILE A 110 -1.05 8.34 -0.41
CA ILE A 110 -2.02 8.63 -1.47
C ILE A 110 -3.40 8.62 -0.88
N PHE A 111 -4.15 9.69 -1.11
CA PHE A 111 -5.57 9.79 -0.79
C PHE A 111 -6.36 9.74 -2.10
N ALA A 112 -7.41 8.92 -2.14
CA ALA A 112 -8.35 8.86 -3.24
C ALA A 112 -9.80 9.02 -2.75
N SER A 113 -10.63 9.73 -3.51
CA SER A 113 -12.09 9.71 -3.31
C SER A 113 -12.65 8.29 -3.53
N ASP A 114 -13.87 8.01 -3.05
CA ASP A 114 -14.47 6.67 -3.17
C ASP A 114 -14.59 6.18 -4.63
N ASP A 115 -14.81 7.12 -5.56
CA ASP A 115 -14.87 6.87 -7.01
C ASP A 115 -13.51 6.98 -7.73
N PHE A 116 -12.43 7.27 -6.98
CA PHE A 116 -11.06 7.44 -7.48
C PHE A 116 -10.93 8.53 -8.56
N GLN A 117 -11.84 9.53 -8.60
CA GLN A 117 -11.71 10.66 -9.52
C GLN A 117 -10.78 11.76 -8.99
N GLU A 118 -10.72 11.90 -7.66
CA GLU A 118 -9.78 12.81 -7.01
C GLU A 118 -8.67 12.01 -6.33
N ILE A 119 -7.43 12.23 -6.75
CA ILE A 119 -6.25 11.59 -6.16
C ILE A 119 -5.26 12.67 -5.72
N LYS A 120 -4.87 12.64 -4.45
CA LYS A 120 -3.86 13.53 -3.86
C LYS A 120 -2.72 12.71 -3.31
N ILE A 121 -1.49 13.07 -3.68
CA ILE A 121 -0.28 12.44 -3.16
C ILE A 121 0.45 13.41 -2.23
N VAL A 122 0.69 12.96 -1.00
CA VAL A 122 1.53 13.62 0.00
C VAL A 122 2.82 12.83 0.14
N GLN A 123 3.93 13.52 0.39
CA GLN A 123 5.21 12.88 0.60
C GLN A 123 5.57 12.89 2.08
N ILE A 124 5.82 11.71 2.64
CA ILE A 124 6.12 11.54 4.06
C ILE A 124 7.60 11.87 4.31
N GLY A 125 7.86 12.70 5.32
CA GLY A 125 9.21 13.03 5.78
C GLY A 125 10.08 13.75 4.74
N LYS A 126 11.39 13.78 5.02
CA LYS A 126 12.41 14.42 4.15
C LYS A 126 12.96 13.42 3.13
N LYS A 127 13.64 13.93 2.09
CA LYS A 127 14.12 13.22 0.89
C LYS A 127 15.09 12.03 1.11
N ASN A 128 15.42 11.69 2.37
CA ASN A 128 16.25 10.53 2.70
C ASN A 128 15.40 9.25 2.59
N LEU A 129 15.22 8.81 1.35
CA LEU A 129 14.58 7.54 1.04
C LEU A 129 15.54 6.41 1.42
N TYR A 130 15.07 5.46 2.22
CA TYR A 130 15.70 4.14 2.33
C TYR A 130 15.00 3.26 1.28
N PRO A 131 15.50 3.21 0.03
CA PRO A 131 14.80 2.58 -1.09
C PRO A 131 14.51 1.09 -0.86
N GLU A 132 15.26 0.45 0.04
CA GLU A 132 15.07 -0.95 0.43
C GLU A 132 13.86 -1.18 1.35
N LYS A 133 13.22 -0.14 1.89
CA LYS A 133 12.11 -0.24 2.84
C LYS A 133 10.81 0.17 2.16
N GLY A 134 9.87 -0.77 2.04
CA GLY A 134 8.51 -0.53 1.54
C GLY A 134 7.49 -0.59 2.66
N PHE A 135 6.42 0.19 2.57
CA PHE A 135 5.30 0.07 3.50
C PHE A 135 4.63 -1.30 3.37
N SER A 136 4.33 -1.94 4.50
CA SER A 136 3.72 -3.28 4.55
C SER A 136 2.38 -3.32 5.28
N ALA A 137 2.09 -2.36 6.15
CA ALA A 137 0.78 -2.17 6.77
C ALA A 137 0.69 -0.78 7.39
N PHE A 138 -0.52 -0.29 7.65
CA PHE A 138 -0.74 0.85 8.53
C PHE A 138 -2.15 0.80 9.12
N ASP A 139 -2.32 1.57 10.19
CA ASP A 139 -3.64 1.87 10.74
C ASP A 139 -3.68 3.33 11.23
N PHE A 140 -4.88 3.88 11.35
CA PHE A 140 -5.09 5.19 11.97
C PHE A 140 -5.05 5.06 13.48
N ILE A 141 -4.38 5.98 14.16
CA ILE A 141 -4.37 5.98 15.63
C ILE A 141 -5.78 6.39 16.11
N PRO A 142 -6.42 5.59 16.99
CA PRO A 142 -7.73 5.91 17.53
C PRO A 142 -7.78 7.29 18.17
N GLU A 143 -8.98 7.90 18.18
CA GLU A 143 -9.23 9.21 18.79
C GLU A 143 -8.43 10.37 18.15
N THR A 144 -7.89 10.18 16.93
CA THR A 144 -7.20 11.23 16.17
C THR A 144 -7.96 11.72 14.96
N ASN A 145 -9.23 11.31 14.78
CA ASN A 145 -10.05 11.59 13.59
C ASN A 145 -9.32 11.24 12.28
N ASP A 146 -8.62 10.11 12.27
CA ASP A 146 -7.79 9.61 11.17
C ASP A 146 -6.70 10.57 10.69
N THR A 147 -6.27 11.51 11.55
CA THR A 147 -5.22 12.48 11.20
C THR A 147 -3.80 12.01 11.52
N VAL A 148 -3.66 10.94 12.31
CA VAL A 148 -2.37 10.35 12.70
C VAL A 148 -2.34 8.87 12.33
N ILE A 149 -1.25 8.44 11.69
CA ILE A 149 -1.04 7.11 11.15
C ILE A 149 0.15 6.46 11.84
N VAL A 150 -0.02 5.22 12.29
CA VAL A 150 1.09 4.30 12.61
C VAL A 150 1.29 3.36 11.43
N ALA A 151 2.53 3.24 10.94
CA ALA A 151 2.82 2.45 9.75
C ALA A 151 4.01 1.52 9.97
N LEU A 152 3.92 0.35 9.36
CA LEU A 152 5.00 -0.62 9.24
C LEU A 152 5.68 -0.49 7.88
N LYS A 153 6.99 -0.66 7.88
CA LYS A 153 7.77 -0.94 6.67
C LYS A 153 8.48 -2.27 6.82
N SER A 154 8.59 -3.02 5.73
CA SER A 154 9.47 -4.17 5.65
C SER A 154 10.55 -3.98 4.59
N LYS A 155 11.70 -4.60 4.85
CA LYS A 155 12.86 -4.69 3.97
C LYS A 155 13.08 -6.16 3.64
N GLU A 156 13.37 -6.42 2.37
CA GLU A 156 13.80 -7.73 1.87
C GLU A 156 14.89 -7.48 0.82
N ILE A 157 16.11 -7.93 1.11
CA ILE A 157 17.27 -7.81 0.21
C ILE A 157 17.95 -9.18 0.20
N GLY A 158 17.77 -9.92 -0.89
CA GLY A 158 18.05 -11.36 -0.88
C GLY A 158 17.36 -12.05 0.29
N ASN A 159 18.10 -12.79 1.11
CA ASN A 159 17.55 -13.52 2.26
C ASN A 159 17.46 -12.68 3.55
N LEU A 160 17.79 -11.38 3.50
CA LEU A 160 17.78 -10.52 4.69
C LEU A 160 16.46 -9.77 4.82
N THR A 161 15.76 -10.04 5.91
CA THR A 161 14.51 -9.37 6.26
C THR A 161 14.65 -8.45 7.45
N ALA A 162 13.81 -7.42 7.54
CA ALA A 162 13.63 -6.61 8.74
C ALA A 162 12.33 -5.81 8.63
N SER A 163 11.72 -5.49 9.76
CA SER A 163 10.59 -4.59 9.85
C SER A 163 10.86 -3.39 10.74
N PHE A 164 10.12 -2.32 10.47
CA PHE A 164 10.26 -1.04 11.13
C PHE A 164 8.90 -0.43 11.38
N VAL A 165 8.76 0.36 12.45
CA VAL A 165 7.54 1.09 12.80
C VAL A 165 7.82 2.60 12.84
N THR A 166 6.87 3.41 12.36
CA THR A 166 6.96 4.88 12.35
C THR A 166 5.57 5.48 12.58
N VAL A 167 5.51 6.75 13.01
CA VAL A 167 4.25 7.49 13.16
C VAL A 167 4.37 8.83 12.46
N PHE A 168 3.34 9.21 11.69
CA PHE A 168 3.26 10.50 11.00
C PHE A 168 1.81 10.98 10.89
N ASP A 169 1.61 12.26 10.63
CA ASP A 169 0.27 12.78 10.33
C ASP A 169 -0.06 12.71 8.83
N VAL A 170 -1.33 12.95 8.50
CA VAL A 170 -1.85 12.96 7.11
C VAL A 170 -1.20 13.99 6.19
N ASN A 171 -0.44 14.95 6.74
CA ASN A 171 0.36 15.91 5.96
C ASN A 171 1.78 15.40 5.72
N GLY A 172 2.10 14.17 6.14
CA GLY A 172 3.40 13.54 5.98
C GLY A 172 4.44 13.97 7.00
N LYS A 173 4.05 14.69 8.07
CA LYS A 173 4.98 15.12 9.12
C LYS A 173 5.21 13.98 10.10
N ILE A 174 6.46 13.53 10.18
CA ILE A 174 6.92 12.51 11.13
C ILE A 174 6.69 12.98 12.58
N ARG A 175 5.99 12.15 13.36
CA ARG A 175 5.75 12.32 14.81
C ARG A 175 6.66 11.39 15.62
N MET A 176 6.88 10.18 15.14
CA MET A 176 7.85 9.23 15.69
C MET A 176 8.78 8.80 14.57
N ARG A 177 10.10 8.88 14.79
CA ARG A 177 11.08 8.38 13.82
C ARG A 177 10.96 6.87 13.69
N GLU A 178 11.39 6.36 12.54
CA GLU A 178 11.40 4.94 12.26
C GLU A 178 12.26 4.17 13.29
N GLN A 179 11.68 3.14 13.90
CA GLN A 179 12.34 2.24 14.85
C GLN A 179 12.34 0.83 14.28
N LYS A 180 13.47 0.13 14.36
CA LYS A 180 13.58 -1.26 13.92
C LYS A 180 12.88 -2.17 14.93
N LEU A 181 12.09 -3.12 14.43
CA LEU A 181 11.49 -4.19 15.23
C LEU A 181 12.48 -5.36 15.38
N GLU A 182 12.31 -6.14 16.45
CA GLU A 182 13.23 -7.22 16.82
C GLU A 182 13.19 -8.41 15.84
N ASP A 183 14.18 -9.30 15.98
CA ASP A 183 14.26 -10.62 15.35
C ASP A 183 14.28 -10.71 13.82
N ASN A 184 14.41 -9.57 13.13
CA ASN A 184 14.53 -9.50 11.67
C ASN A 184 13.34 -10.15 10.91
N TYR A 185 12.18 -10.31 11.55
CA TYR A 185 10.97 -10.79 10.88
C TYR A 185 10.35 -9.72 9.97
N LYS A 186 9.49 -10.19 9.06
CA LYS A 186 8.58 -9.34 8.29
C LYS A 186 7.23 -9.27 8.99
N PHE A 187 6.95 -8.14 9.61
CA PHE A 187 5.62 -7.78 10.08
C PHE A 187 4.86 -7.06 8.95
N GLU A 188 3.73 -7.64 8.54
CA GLU A 188 2.89 -7.22 7.41
C GLU A 188 1.43 -6.95 7.83
N GLY A 189 1.21 -6.74 9.13
CA GLY A 189 -0.08 -6.37 9.69
C GLY A 189 0.08 -5.58 10.97
N ILE A 190 -0.78 -4.59 11.17
CA ILE A 190 -0.91 -3.81 12.41
C ILE A 190 -2.38 -3.49 12.62
N TYR A 191 -2.83 -3.58 13.87
CA TYR A 191 -4.21 -3.30 14.27
C TYR A 191 -4.26 -2.93 15.75
N PHE A 192 -5.22 -2.09 16.14
CA PHE A 192 -5.50 -1.77 17.54
C PHE A 192 -6.52 -2.76 18.12
N VAL A 193 -6.10 -3.55 19.12
CA VAL A 193 -6.91 -4.61 19.77
C VAL A 193 -7.48 -4.18 21.12
#